data_AF-A0A968WFC2-F1
#
_entry.id   AF-A0A968WFC2-F1
#
_cell.length_a   1.000
_cell.length_b   1.000
_cell.length_c   1.000
_cell.angle_alpha   90.00
_cell.angle_beta   90.00
_cell.angle_gamma   90.00
#
_symmetry.space_group_name_H-M   'P 1'
#
loop_
_entity.id
_entity.type
_entity.pdbx_description
1 polymer ?
#
loop_
_entity_poly.entity_id
_entity_poly.type
_entity_poly.pdbx_seq_one_letter_code
_entity_poly.pdbx_strand_id
1 'polypeptide(L)'
;MDRVLEAMFADWPFKYKFVEPNVLEPDLRKQGSLYVLRFVYARGSIARELLGYPVTDSETAFATVAYPNGLPQVKNIPADAMVYKFYFKHIDSGNVFLGTKWDADTSWEQALKNHLKAFKAELKIN
;
A
#
# COMPACT_ATOMS: atom_id res chain seq x y z
N MET A 1 -19.70 7.06 1.44
CA MET A 1 -18.46 6.32 1.73
C MET A 1 -18.41 5.11 0.81
N ASP A 2 -17.23 4.73 0.30
CA ASP A 2 -17.09 3.67 -0.69
C ASP A 2 -17.27 2.28 -0.05
N ARG A 3 -18.31 1.54 -0.47
CA ARG A 3 -18.63 0.20 0.05
C ARG A 3 -17.52 -0.82 -0.20
N VAL A 4 -16.74 -0.64 -1.27
CA VAL A 4 -15.60 -1.53 -1.57
C VAL A 4 -14.52 -1.35 -0.52
N LEU A 5 -14.20 -0.10 -0.20
CA LEU A 5 -13.19 0.22 0.79
C LEU A 5 -13.55 -0.30 2.18
N GLU A 6 -14.81 -0.13 2.61
CA GLU A 6 -15.30 -0.68 3.88
C GLU A 6 -15.17 -2.21 3.93
N ALA A 7 -15.56 -2.90 2.86
CA ALA A 7 -15.45 -4.36 2.78
C ALA A 7 -14.00 -4.85 2.86
N MET A 8 -13.05 -4.10 2.31
CA MET A 8 -11.62 -4.45 2.36
C MET A 8 -11.00 -4.30 3.74
N PHE A 9 -11.57 -3.47 4.61
CA PHE A 9 -11.14 -3.28 6.00
C PHE A 9 -11.97 -4.09 7.01
N ALA A 10 -12.91 -4.92 6.55
CA ALA A 10 -13.80 -5.68 7.42
C ALA A 10 -13.05 -6.67 8.34
N ASP A 11 -11.92 -7.23 7.88
CA ASP A 11 -11.06 -8.16 8.64
C ASP A 11 -9.81 -7.49 9.23
N TRP A 12 -9.76 -6.15 9.26
CA TRP A 12 -8.61 -5.41 9.75
C TRP A 12 -8.56 -5.42 11.29
N PRO A 13 -7.46 -5.88 11.90
CA PRO A 13 -7.42 -6.17 13.34
C PRO A 13 -7.16 -4.93 14.23
N PHE A 14 -6.81 -3.78 13.64
CA PHE A 14 -6.47 -2.57 14.39
C PHE A 14 -7.57 -1.51 14.30
N LYS A 15 -7.66 -0.64 15.30
CA LYS A 15 -8.57 0.50 15.28
C LYS A 15 -8.25 1.41 14.08
N TYR A 16 -9.25 1.66 13.26
CA TYR A 16 -9.16 2.57 12.11
C TYR A 16 -10.37 3.47 12.04
N LYS A 17 -10.26 4.53 11.24
CA LYS A 17 -11.38 5.37 10.82
C LYS A 17 -11.11 5.84 9.40
N PHE A 18 -12.15 5.98 8.61
CA PHE A 18 -12.06 6.68 7.35
C PHE A 18 -12.13 8.18 7.58
N VAL A 19 -11.41 8.93 6.77
CA VAL A 19 -11.32 10.39 6.84
C VAL A 19 -11.47 10.97 5.44
N GLU A 20 -11.94 12.21 5.37
CA GLU A 20 -12.00 12.91 4.08
C GLU A 20 -10.57 13.11 3.51
N PRO A 21 -10.37 13.00 2.18
CA PRO A 21 -9.04 13.05 1.57
C PRO A 21 -8.23 14.32 1.87
N ASN A 22 -8.92 15.42 2.18
CA ASN A 22 -8.33 16.75 2.36
C ASN A 22 -8.01 17.09 3.82
N VAL A 23 -8.22 16.16 4.76
CA VAL A 23 -7.87 16.39 6.18
C VAL A 23 -6.36 16.41 6.34
N LEU A 24 -5.83 17.45 6.99
CA LEU A 24 -4.41 17.61 7.21
C LEU A 24 -3.92 16.69 8.34
N GLU A 25 -2.69 16.20 8.20
CA GLU A 25 -2.04 15.31 9.19
C GLU A 25 -2.00 15.89 10.62
N PRO A 26 -1.76 17.21 10.84
CA PRO A 26 -1.85 17.81 12.16
C PRO A 26 -3.23 17.66 12.83
N ASP A 27 -4.31 17.70 12.05
CA ASP A 27 -5.66 17.53 12.58
C ASP A 27 -5.99 16.07 12.86
N LEU A 28 -5.47 15.14 12.03
CA LEU A 28 -5.52 13.71 12.31
C LEU A 28 -4.80 13.37 13.63
N ARG A 29 -3.63 13.99 13.86
CA ARG A 29 -2.85 13.83 15.10
C ARG A 29 -3.64 14.28 16.33
N LYS A 30 -4.28 15.46 16.28
CA LYS A 30 -5.13 15.98 17.38
C LYS A 30 -6.29 15.03 17.71
N GLN A 31 -6.75 14.26 16.74
CA GLN A 31 -7.80 13.25 16.91
C GLN A 31 -7.27 11.88 17.36
N GLY A 32 -5.99 11.78 17.75
CA GLY A 32 -5.35 10.56 18.23
C GLY A 32 -4.95 9.56 17.14
N SER A 33 -4.93 9.96 15.86
CA SER A 33 -4.39 9.11 14.80
C SER A 33 -2.86 9.15 14.80
N LEU A 34 -2.22 7.98 14.84
CA LEU A 34 -0.76 7.85 14.82
C LEU A 34 -0.22 7.57 13.40
N TYR A 35 -1.01 6.87 12.59
CA TYR A 35 -0.64 6.46 11.25
C TYR A 35 -1.71 6.88 10.25
N VAL A 36 -1.26 7.15 9.02
CA VAL A 36 -2.12 7.34 7.85
C VAL A 36 -1.72 6.35 6.78
N LEU A 37 -2.71 5.71 6.17
CA LEU A 37 -2.51 4.90 4.96
C LEU A 37 -2.53 5.83 3.74
N ARG A 38 -1.48 5.78 2.94
CA ARG A 38 -1.30 6.59 1.73
C ARG A 38 -0.98 5.69 0.54
N PHE A 39 -0.99 6.26 -0.65
CA PHE A 39 -0.55 5.58 -1.86
C PHE A 39 0.27 6.49 -2.77
N VAL A 40 1.10 5.89 -3.62
CA VAL A 40 1.68 6.51 -4.81
C VAL A 40 0.94 5.94 -6.03
N TYR A 41 0.63 6.81 -7.00
CA TYR A 41 0.16 6.41 -8.33
C TYR A 41 1.12 6.98 -9.38
N ALA A 42 1.95 6.10 -9.96
CA ALA A 42 2.99 6.47 -10.91
C ALA A 42 3.39 5.26 -11.78
N ARG A 43 4.26 5.48 -12.77
CA ARG A 43 4.92 4.37 -13.48
C ARG A 43 5.70 3.52 -12.50
N GLY A 44 5.70 2.20 -12.67
CA GLY A 44 6.34 1.27 -11.73
C GLY A 44 7.79 1.63 -11.40
N SER A 45 8.57 2.01 -12.41
CA SER A 45 9.98 2.40 -12.23
C SER A 45 10.12 3.65 -11.35
N ILE A 46 9.32 4.68 -11.64
CA ILE A 46 9.28 5.93 -10.88
C ILE A 46 8.76 5.70 -9.46
N ALA A 47 7.74 4.87 -9.27
CA ALA A 47 7.20 4.56 -7.96
C ALA A 47 8.25 3.85 -7.09
N ARG A 48 9.05 2.94 -7.66
CA ARG A 48 10.14 2.27 -6.97
C ARG A 48 11.25 3.24 -6.59
N GLU A 49 11.66 4.12 -7.51
CA GLU A 49 12.65 5.16 -7.25
C GLU A 49 12.21 6.10 -6.10
N LEU A 50 10.98 6.63 -6.17
CA LEU A 50 10.42 7.52 -5.15
C LEU A 50 10.36 6.87 -3.76
N LEU A 51 10.14 5.57 -3.71
CA LEU A 51 10.02 4.80 -2.47
C LEU A 51 11.35 4.15 -2.05
N GLY A 52 12.45 4.43 -2.75
CA GLY A 52 13.80 3.96 -2.39
C GLY A 52 14.05 2.48 -2.66
N TYR A 53 13.27 1.83 -3.53
CA TYR A 53 13.58 0.49 -3.99
C TYR A 53 14.74 0.53 -4.99
N PRO A 54 15.62 -0.49 -5.03
CA PRO A 54 16.65 -0.57 -6.06
C PRO A 54 15.98 -0.65 -7.43
N VAL A 55 16.40 0.16 -8.39
CA VAL A 55 15.95 0.13 -9.78
C VAL A 55 17.17 -0.10 -10.66
N THR A 56 17.05 -0.99 -11.64
CA THR A 56 18.06 -1.14 -12.69
C THR A 56 17.47 -0.66 -14.01
N ASP A 57 18.23 0.10 -14.80
CA ASP A 57 17.75 0.71 -16.06
C ASP A 57 17.35 -0.33 -17.12
N SER A 58 17.77 -1.58 -16.94
CA SER A 58 17.45 -2.71 -17.82
C SER A 58 16.19 -3.49 -17.43
N GLU A 59 15.56 -3.21 -16.28
CA GLU A 59 14.36 -3.93 -15.85
C GLU A 59 13.14 -3.53 -16.70
N THR A 60 12.66 -4.47 -17.51
CA THR A 60 11.46 -4.30 -18.37
C THR A 60 10.15 -4.67 -17.64
N ALA A 61 10.25 -5.41 -16.55
CA ALA A 61 9.13 -5.78 -15.69
C ALA A 61 9.59 -6.01 -14.25
N PHE A 62 8.68 -5.86 -13.30
CA PHE A 62 8.93 -6.07 -11.89
C PHE A 62 8.05 -7.18 -11.33
N ALA A 63 8.64 -8.02 -10.48
CA ALA A 63 7.91 -9.00 -9.68
C ALA A 63 7.15 -8.28 -8.56
N THR A 64 5.84 -8.47 -8.51
CA THR A 64 4.97 -8.01 -7.43
C THR A 64 4.31 -9.20 -6.75
N VAL A 65 4.14 -9.11 -5.44
CA VAL A 65 3.40 -10.09 -4.65
C VAL A 65 1.94 -9.69 -4.62
N ALA A 66 1.11 -10.52 -5.22
CA ALA A 66 -0.33 -10.39 -5.21
C ALA A 66 -0.97 -11.51 -4.38
N TYR A 67 -2.23 -11.30 -3.97
CA TYR A 67 -3.02 -12.30 -3.25
C TYR A 67 -4.30 -12.67 -3.99
N PRO A 68 -4.22 -13.20 -5.23
CA PRO A 68 -5.39 -13.78 -5.89
C PRO A 68 -5.84 -14.98 -5.04
N ASN A 69 -7.09 -14.96 -4.59
CA ASN A 69 -7.66 -16.00 -3.72
C ASN A 69 -7.03 -16.10 -2.31
N GLY A 70 -6.32 -15.06 -1.85
CA GLY A 70 -5.80 -15.00 -0.47
C GLY A 70 -4.47 -15.71 -0.25
N LEU A 71 -3.90 -16.34 -1.27
CA LEU A 71 -2.56 -16.95 -1.21
C LEU A 71 -1.54 -16.05 -1.93
N PRO A 72 -0.30 -15.91 -1.39
CA PRO A 72 0.72 -15.11 -2.03
C PRO A 72 1.14 -15.74 -3.36
N GLN A 73 1.05 -14.96 -4.43
CA GLN A 73 1.51 -15.32 -5.76
C GLN A 73 2.38 -14.19 -6.32
N VAL A 74 3.46 -14.56 -7.01
CA VAL A 74 4.28 -13.60 -7.74
C VAL A 74 3.70 -13.42 -9.13
N LYS A 75 3.48 -12.16 -9.52
CA LYS A 75 3.15 -11.79 -10.90
C LYS A 75 4.11 -10.71 -11.40
N ASN A 76 4.26 -10.62 -12.72
CA ASN A 76 5.07 -9.58 -13.34
C ASN A 76 4.19 -8.43 -13.81
N ILE A 77 4.62 -7.20 -13.54
CA ILE A 77 4.02 -5.98 -14.08
C ILE A 77 5.09 -5.27 -14.93
N PRO A 78 4.78 -4.84 -16.16
CA PRO A 78 5.70 -4.03 -16.98
C PRO A 78 6.21 -2.80 -16.23
N ALA A 79 7.48 -2.46 -16.40
CA ALA A 79 8.13 -1.40 -15.61
C ALA A 79 7.54 -0.01 -15.87
N ASP A 80 6.99 0.19 -17.07
CA ASP A 80 6.34 1.41 -17.55
C ASP A 80 4.85 1.49 -17.22
N ALA A 81 4.24 0.41 -16.72
CA ALA A 81 2.83 0.40 -16.34
C ALA A 81 2.57 1.34 -15.16
N MET A 82 1.42 2.01 -15.20
CA MET A 82 0.92 2.79 -14.06
C MET A 82 0.47 1.85 -12.95
N VAL A 83 0.97 2.08 -11.73
CA VAL A 83 0.69 1.24 -10.56
C VAL A 83 0.32 2.09 -9.34
N TYR A 84 -0.51 1.50 -8.49
CA TYR A 84 -0.77 1.93 -7.13
C TYR A 84 0.14 1.16 -6.18
N LYS A 85 0.83 1.87 -5.29
CA LYS A 85 1.57 1.28 -4.17
C LYS A 85 1.15 1.95 -2.87
N PHE A 86 0.59 1.15 -1.95
CA PHE A 86 0.17 1.62 -0.64
C PHE A 86 1.30 1.54 0.39
N TYR A 87 1.26 2.44 1.37
CA TYR A 87 2.21 2.48 2.48
C TYR A 87 1.58 3.16 3.70
N PHE A 88 2.03 2.77 4.89
CA PHE A 88 1.71 3.50 6.12
C PHE A 88 2.75 4.59 6.35
N LYS A 89 2.30 5.78 6.75
CA LYS A 89 3.16 6.86 7.23
C LYS A 89 2.85 7.12 8.69
N HIS A 90 3.88 7.11 9.54
CA HIS A 90 3.75 7.58 10.91
C HIS A 90 3.68 9.11 10.90
N ILE A 91 2.60 9.67 11.45
CA ILE A 91 2.30 11.10 11.34
C ILE A 91 3.36 11.94 12.06
N ASP A 92 3.85 11.48 13.22
CA ASP A 92 4.75 12.27 14.06
C ASP A 92 6.19 12.28 13.56
N SER A 93 6.72 11.13 13.14
CA SER A 93 8.11 11.05 12.67
C SER A 93 8.25 11.23 11.15
N GLY A 94 7.16 11.14 10.40
CA GLY A 94 7.20 11.09 8.94
C GLY A 94 7.72 9.78 8.36
N ASN A 95 8.07 8.79 9.19
CA ASN A 95 8.57 7.50 8.74
C ASN A 95 7.54 6.79 7.87
N VAL A 96 8.02 6.21 6.77
CA VAL A 96 7.21 5.45 5.81
C VAL A 96 7.50 3.97 5.95
N PHE A 97 6.44 3.17 6.00
CA PHE A 97 6.46 1.72 6.13
C PHE A 97 5.89 1.10 4.85
N LEU A 98 6.78 0.55 4.03
CA LEU A 98 6.46 0.04 2.70
C LEU A 98 6.04 -1.43 2.69
N GLY A 99 6.28 -2.16 3.78
CA GLY A 99 6.23 -3.63 3.82
C GLY A 99 7.55 -4.26 3.35
N THR A 100 7.67 -5.59 3.48
CA THR A 100 8.90 -6.33 3.14
C THR A 100 9.04 -6.68 1.66
N LYS A 101 7.95 -6.63 0.90
CA LYS A 101 7.91 -7.01 -0.52
C LYS A 101 7.21 -5.93 -1.34
N TRP A 102 7.56 -5.88 -2.63
CA TRP A 102 6.83 -5.08 -3.60
C TRP A 102 5.46 -5.74 -3.87
N ASP A 103 4.38 -5.03 -3.60
CA ASP A 103 2.98 -5.51 -3.60
C ASP A 103 2.07 -4.58 -4.43
N ALA A 104 2.66 -3.72 -5.27
CA ALA A 104 1.97 -2.77 -6.11
C ALA A 104 1.13 -3.46 -7.20
N ASP A 105 0.09 -2.78 -7.66
CA ASP A 105 -0.80 -3.30 -8.70
C ASP A 105 -1.35 -2.20 -9.60
N THR A 106 -1.84 -2.56 -10.78
CA THR A 106 -2.38 -1.60 -11.76
C THR A 106 -3.76 -1.05 -11.36
N SER A 107 -4.46 -1.72 -10.44
CA SER A 107 -5.70 -1.21 -9.82
C SER A 107 -5.50 -0.91 -8.33
N TRP A 108 -6.16 0.12 -7.82
CA TRP A 108 -6.03 0.53 -6.43
C TRP A 108 -6.61 -0.53 -5.48
N GLU A 109 -7.69 -1.22 -5.88
CA GLU A 109 -8.34 -2.27 -5.11
C GLU A 109 -7.37 -3.43 -4.90
N GLN A 110 -6.72 -3.88 -5.98
CA GLN A 110 -5.82 -5.01 -5.89
C GLN A 110 -4.53 -4.63 -5.13
N ALA A 111 -3.99 -3.44 -5.36
CA ALA A 111 -2.81 -2.95 -4.63
C ALA A 111 -3.08 -2.81 -3.12
N LEU A 112 -4.24 -2.26 -2.74
CA LEU A 112 -4.63 -2.14 -1.33
C LEU A 112 -4.84 -3.53 -0.70
N LYS A 113 -5.52 -4.44 -1.41
CA LYS A 113 -5.70 -5.83 -0.96
C LYS A 113 -4.35 -6.51 -0.73
N ASN A 114 -3.42 -6.36 -1.66
CA ASN A 114 -2.09 -6.93 -1.53
C ASN A 114 -1.39 -6.37 -0.28
N HIS A 115 -1.44 -5.06 -0.08
CA HIS A 115 -0.81 -4.39 1.05
C HIS A 115 -1.35 -4.86 2.40
N LEU A 116 -2.68 -4.91 2.57
CA LEU A 116 -3.30 -5.34 3.82
C LEU A 116 -3.02 -6.81 4.12
N LYS A 117 -3.04 -7.68 3.10
CA LYS A 117 -2.73 -9.12 3.27
C LYS A 117 -1.26 -9.37 3.55
N ALA A 118 -0.35 -8.65 2.88
CA ALA A 118 1.08 -8.72 3.16
C ALA A 118 1.37 -8.29 4.62
N PHE A 119 0.75 -7.20 5.07
CA PHE A 119 0.90 -6.72 6.43
C PHE A 119 0.39 -7.73 7.48
N LYS A 120 -0.82 -8.29 7.28
CA LYS A 120 -1.36 -9.34 8.16
C LYS A 120 -0.45 -10.57 8.21
N ALA A 121 0.09 -11.00 7.06
CA ALA A 121 1.01 -12.12 6.96
C ALA A 121 2.33 -11.86 7.72
N GLU A 122 2.90 -10.66 7.61
CA GLU A 122 4.12 -10.27 8.34
C GLU A 122 3.91 -10.29 9.86
N LEU A 123 2.75 -9.83 10.32
CA LEU A 123 2.37 -9.85 11.74
C LEU A 123 1.92 -11.23 12.23
N LYS A 124 1.83 -12.23 11.34
CA LYS A 124 1.30 -13.58 11.65
C LYS A 124 -0.13 -13.52 12.22
N ILE A 125 -0.94 -12.61 11.70
CA ILE A 125 -2.35 -12.43 12.06
C ILE A 125 -3.21 -13.04 10.95
N ASN A 126 -4.06 -14.02 11.30
CA ASN A 126 -4.99 -14.67 10.37
C ASN A 126 -6.19 -13.77 10.07
#